data_AF-A0A0B1SHA1-F1
#
_entry.id   AF-A0A0B1SHA1-F1
#
_cell.length_a   1.000
_cell.length_b   1.000
_cell.length_c   1.000
_cell.angle_alpha   90.00
_cell.angle_beta   90.00
_cell.angle_gamma   90.00
#
_symmetry.space_group_name_H-M   'P 1'
#
loop_
_entity.id
_entity.type
_entity.pdbx_description
1 polymer ?
#
loop_
_entity_poly.entity_id
_entity_poly.type
_entity_poly.pdbx_seq_one_letter_code
_entity_poly.pdbx_strand_id
1 'polypeptide(L)'
;MFGHAMDFDLAAYHMTEVLEPVLWSYAEDLDLYLPKSTWLSLKVICFPEPEAWQLITAMIDQVAAVHKKYGMPFFHMGGDEAFQVGVCNASLMEMGRQGSRDRLMLWHISRTARYIKTTYSTTVLAWHDMFGHAMDFDLAAYHMTEVLEPVLWSYAEDLDLYLPKSTWLSLKPFRRVWASSAWKGADGPARFNSNPIHYIRNHEAWIEQLTRNYNEFDVLQGLILAGWSRYDHFAILCELAPVALPTLAMSMETMLVC
;
A
#
# COMPACT_ATOMS: atom_id res chain seq x y z
N MET A 1 21.85 2.97 3.49
CA MET A 1 20.69 2.53 4.27
C MET A 1 20.43 1.03 4.10
N PHE A 2 20.11 0.52 2.90
CA PHE A 2 19.80 -0.91 2.69
C PHE A 2 20.96 -1.88 3.00
N GLY A 3 22.19 -1.57 2.58
CA GLY A 3 23.36 -2.38 2.97
C GLY A 3 23.59 -2.39 4.48
N HIS A 4 23.36 -1.24 5.15
CA HIS A 4 23.46 -1.13 6.60
C HIS A 4 22.35 -1.87 7.36
N ALA A 5 21.14 -1.98 6.81
CA ALA A 5 20.09 -2.75 7.46
C ALA A 5 20.48 -4.25 7.56
N MET A 6 21.08 -4.78 6.50
CA MET A 6 21.56 -6.15 6.49
C MET A 6 22.74 -6.39 7.44
N ASP A 7 23.54 -5.37 7.73
CA ASP A 7 24.61 -5.45 8.75
C ASP A 7 24.05 -5.72 10.17
N PHE A 8 22.73 -5.55 10.38
CA PHE A 8 22.02 -5.81 11.64
C PHE A 8 20.97 -6.94 11.52
N ASP A 9 21.06 -7.83 10.53
CA ASP A 9 20.08 -8.88 10.24
C ASP A 9 18.64 -8.36 10.00
N LEU A 10 18.48 -7.08 9.63
CA LEU A 10 17.21 -6.50 9.25
C LEU A 10 16.98 -6.65 7.74
N ALA A 11 15.84 -7.20 7.37
CA ALA A 11 15.36 -7.16 5.99
C ALA A 11 14.74 -5.79 5.70
N ALA A 12 15.18 -5.14 4.63
CA ALA A 12 14.64 -3.86 4.21
C ALA A 12 13.84 -4.03 2.91
N TYR A 13 12.56 -3.67 2.98
CA TYR A 13 11.62 -3.72 1.86
C TYR A 13 11.25 -2.32 1.41
N HIS A 14 11.12 -2.12 0.11
CA HIS A 14 10.65 -0.86 -0.43
C HIS A 14 9.15 -0.94 -0.71
N MET A 15 8.46 0.15 -0.39
CA MET A 15 7.10 0.41 -0.83
C MET A 15 7.16 1.43 -1.95
N THR A 16 6.65 1.06 -3.12
CA THR A 16 6.53 1.94 -4.29
C THR A 16 5.06 2.24 -4.49
N GLU A 17 4.65 3.50 -4.48
CA GLU A 17 3.28 3.84 -4.88
C GLU A 17 3.15 3.79 -6.41
N VAL A 18 2.23 2.95 -6.92
CA VAL A 18 2.02 2.75 -8.37
C VAL A 18 0.68 3.28 -8.87
N LEU A 19 -0.20 3.74 -7.97
CA LEU A 19 -1.54 4.25 -8.27
C LEU A 19 -1.67 5.74 -7.93
N GLU A 20 -1.29 6.12 -6.72
CA GLU A 20 -1.06 7.51 -6.39
C GLU A 20 0.28 7.98 -6.98
N PRO A 21 0.33 9.19 -7.54
CA PRO A 21 1.51 9.92 -7.91
C PRO A 21 2.68 9.86 -6.91
N VAL A 22 3.79 9.21 -7.29
CA VAL A 22 5.15 9.64 -6.87
C VAL A 22 5.56 10.91 -7.66
N LEU A 23 4.60 11.61 -8.28
CA LEU A 23 4.82 12.59 -9.35
C LEU A 23 5.74 13.74 -8.91
N TRP A 24 5.84 14.11 -7.63
CA TRP A 24 6.64 15.29 -7.23
C TRP A 24 8.14 15.07 -6.96
N SER A 25 8.69 13.84 -6.95
CA SER A 25 10.16 13.77 -7.17
C SER A 25 10.56 14.29 -8.55
N TYR A 26 9.59 14.44 -9.48
CA TYR A 26 9.81 14.80 -10.88
C TYR A 26 8.85 15.88 -11.42
N ALA A 27 8.06 16.57 -10.61
CA ALA A 27 6.95 17.36 -11.17
C ALA A 27 7.33 18.73 -11.72
N GLU A 28 8.56 19.20 -11.49
CA GLU A 28 9.17 20.24 -12.35
C GLU A 28 9.56 19.67 -13.74
N ASP A 29 9.75 18.35 -13.85
CA ASP A 29 10.18 17.62 -15.04
C ASP A 29 9.06 16.76 -15.68
N LEU A 30 7.83 16.76 -15.19
CA LEU A 30 6.79 15.87 -15.72
C LEU A 30 6.39 16.23 -17.14
N ASP A 31 6.43 17.51 -17.50
CA ASP A 31 6.27 17.95 -18.89
C ASP A 31 7.43 17.43 -19.80
N LEU A 32 8.57 16.98 -19.23
CA LEU A 32 9.65 16.31 -19.97
C LEU A 32 9.38 14.81 -20.20
N TYR A 33 8.63 14.16 -19.31
CA TYR A 33 8.42 12.70 -19.35
C TYR A 33 7.02 12.28 -19.80
N LEU A 34 5.98 13.09 -19.57
CA LEU A 34 4.59 12.77 -19.86
C LEU A 34 3.81 13.98 -20.42
N PRO A 35 3.00 13.80 -21.47
CA PRO A 35 2.07 14.84 -21.94
C PRO A 35 1.08 15.26 -20.84
N LYS A 36 0.63 16.53 -20.86
CA LYS A 36 -0.39 17.05 -19.93
C LYS A 36 -1.72 16.28 -19.93
N SER A 37 -2.02 15.55 -21.02
CA SER A 37 -3.18 14.66 -21.09
C SER A 37 -3.08 13.45 -20.14
N THR A 38 -1.88 13.14 -19.64
CA THR A 38 -1.57 11.90 -18.91
C THR A 38 -1.65 12.06 -17.37
N TRP A 39 -1.79 13.29 -16.85
CA TRP A 39 -1.86 13.58 -15.41
C TRP A 39 -2.90 14.70 -15.10
N LEU A 40 -4.19 14.46 -15.34
CA LEU A 40 -5.22 15.52 -15.20
C LEU A 40 -5.76 15.72 -13.77
N SER A 41 -5.62 14.74 -12.87
CA SER A 41 -5.86 14.92 -11.44
C SER A 41 -4.58 14.68 -10.66
N LEU A 42 -4.23 15.63 -9.78
CA LEU A 42 -2.96 15.68 -9.05
C LEU A 42 -2.70 14.45 -8.14
N LYS A 43 -3.63 13.50 -8.06
CA LYS A 43 -3.61 12.34 -7.17
C LYS A 43 -3.73 10.96 -7.83
N VAL A 44 -3.98 10.83 -9.13
CA VAL A 44 -4.01 9.51 -9.79
C VAL A 44 -3.40 9.60 -11.19
N ILE A 45 -2.40 8.76 -11.47
CA ILE A 45 -1.81 8.67 -12.81
C ILE A 45 -2.82 8.08 -13.80
N CYS A 46 -2.87 8.57 -15.04
CA CYS A 46 -3.73 8.01 -16.09
C CYS A 46 -3.18 6.67 -16.60
N PHE A 47 -3.19 5.65 -15.73
CA PHE A 47 -2.49 4.39 -15.93
C PHE A 47 -2.87 3.58 -17.19
N PRO A 48 -4.02 3.75 -17.86
CA PRO A 48 -4.26 3.05 -19.12
C PRO A 48 -3.49 3.62 -20.30
N GLU A 49 -2.95 4.85 -20.18
CA GLU A 49 -2.08 5.43 -21.22
C GLU A 49 -0.77 4.63 -21.33
N PRO A 50 -0.28 4.33 -22.55
CA PRO A 50 0.97 3.60 -22.75
C PRO A 50 2.17 4.24 -22.05
N GLU A 51 2.28 5.57 -22.10
CA GLU A 51 3.38 6.33 -21.50
C GLU A 51 3.31 6.27 -19.96
N ALA A 52 2.11 6.32 -19.38
CA ALA A 52 1.92 6.13 -17.94
C ALA A 52 2.33 4.71 -17.52
N TRP A 53 1.98 3.69 -18.31
CA TRP A 53 2.39 2.32 -18.04
C TRP A 53 3.92 2.13 -18.13
N GLN A 54 4.57 2.76 -19.10
CA GLN A 54 6.04 2.77 -19.21
C GLN A 54 6.68 3.44 -17.99
N LEU A 55 6.12 4.56 -17.50
CA LEU A 55 6.63 5.21 -16.30
C LEU A 55 6.49 4.31 -15.05
N ILE A 56 5.31 3.71 -14.85
CA ILE A 56 5.04 2.82 -13.71
C ILE A 56 6.02 1.64 -13.69
N THR A 57 6.19 0.97 -14.83
CA THR A 57 7.11 -0.17 -14.97
C THR A 57 8.57 0.25 -14.80
N ALA A 58 8.98 1.41 -15.33
CA ALA A 58 10.32 1.94 -15.11
C ALA A 58 10.61 2.27 -13.63
N MET A 59 9.64 2.84 -12.89
CA MET A 59 9.77 3.11 -11.46
C MET A 59 9.93 1.80 -10.66
N ILE A 60 9.09 0.80 -10.95
CA ILE A 60 9.19 -0.54 -10.38
C ILE A 60 10.56 -1.14 -10.64
N ASP A 61 11.05 -1.04 -11.88
CA ASP A 61 12.33 -1.62 -12.28
C ASP A 61 13.51 -0.95 -11.58
N GLN A 62 13.48 0.37 -11.42
CA GLN A 62 14.51 1.11 -10.69
C GLN A 62 14.58 0.67 -9.23
N VAL A 63 13.43 0.58 -8.55
CA VAL A 63 13.37 0.11 -7.17
C VAL A 63 13.87 -1.33 -7.08
N ALA A 64 13.36 -2.21 -7.93
CA ALA A 64 13.73 -3.62 -7.92
C ALA A 64 15.22 -3.84 -8.20
N ALA A 65 15.81 -3.08 -9.13
CA ALA A 65 17.24 -3.16 -9.45
C ALA A 65 18.13 -2.85 -8.24
N VAL A 66 17.72 -1.90 -7.38
CA VAL A 66 18.46 -1.55 -6.15
C VAL A 66 18.40 -2.67 -5.11
N HIS A 67 17.24 -3.33 -4.98
CA HIS A 67 16.98 -4.30 -3.90
C HIS A 67 17.33 -5.74 -4.29
N LYS A 68 17.27 -6.10 -5.58
CA LYS A 68 17.48 -7.48 -6.06
C LYS A 68 18.81 -8.07 -5.61
N LYS A 69 19.88 -7.26 -5.55
CA LYS A 69 21.21 -7.68 -5.08
C LYS A 69 21.27 -8.08 -3.60
N TYR A 70 20.26 -7.70 -2.81
CA TYR A 70 20.17 -7.95 -1.38
C TYR A 70 19.11 -9.00 -1.02
N GLY A 71 18.42 -9.55 -2.02
CA GLY A 71 17.23 -10.37 -1.83
C GLY A 71 15.98 -9.51 -1.69
N MET A 72 14.94 -9.85 -2.44
CA MET A 72 13.67 -9.11 -2.48
C MET A 72 12.51 -10.11 -2.44
N PRO A 73 12.26 -10.79 -1.31
CA PRO A 73 11.17 -11.76 -1.19
C PRO A 73 9.79 -11.10 -1.24
N PHE A 74 9.70 -9.82 -0.88
CA PHE A 74 8.48 -9.02 -0.97
C PHE A 74 8.71 -7.71 -1.73
N PHE A 75 7.69 -7.26 -2.46
CA PHE A 75 7.62 -5.94 -3.08
C PHE A 75 6.25 -5.33 -2.80
N HIS A 76 6.19 -4.24 -2.04
CA HIS A 76 4.93 -3.53 -1.79
C HIS A 76 4.69 -2.50 -2.89
N MET A 77 3.64 -2.68 -3.69
CA MET A 77 3.29 -1.77 -4.79
C MET A 77 2.31 -0.66 -4.39
N GLY A 78 2.03 -0.52 -3.10
CA GLY A 78 1.15 0.52 -2.57
C GLY A 78 -0.28 0.27 -3.01
N GLY A 79 -0.92 1.30 -3.53
CA GLY A 79 -2.19 1.15 -4.22
C GLY A 79 -3.43 1.47 -3.41
N ASP A 80 -3.28 2.34 -2.42
CA ASP A 80 -4.34 2.91 -1.59
C ASP A 80 -4.92 4.19 -2.18
N GLU A 81 -6.08 4.60 -1.66
CA GLU A 81 -6.67 5.94 -1.76
C GLU A 81 -6.84 6.55 -3.19
N ALA A 82 -6.82 5.72 -4.23
CA ALA A 82 -6.96 6.12 -5.64
C ALA A 82 -8.41 6.50 -6.05
N PHE A 83 -9.08 7.31 -5.24
CA PHE A 83 -10.49 7.69 -5.36
C PHE A 83 -10.82 8.59 -6.55
N GLN A 84 -9.82 9.03 -7.34
CA GLN A 84 -9.97 9.87 -8.53
C GLN A 84 -9.70 9.13 -9.86
N VAL A 85 -9.66 7.79 -9.86
CA VAL A 85 -9.55 6.99 -11.10
C VAL A 85 -10.73 7.21 -12.06
N GLY A 86 -10.54 7.11 -13.37
CA GLY A 86 -11.65 7.22 -14.33
C GLY A 86 -11.96 8.66 -14.78
N VAL A 87 -11.02 9.60 -14.62
CA VAL A 87 -11.19 11.01 -15.01
C VAL A 87 -10.57 11.32 -16.39
N CYS A 88 -9.44 10.69 -16.73
CA CYS A 88 -8.77 10.91 -18.02
C CYS A 88 -9.38 10.05 -19.14
N ASN A 89 -9.19 10.46 -20.40
CA ASN A 89 -9.79 9.81 -21.57
C ASN A 89 -9.47 8.31 -21.66
N ALA A 90 -8.20 7.90 -21.53
CA ALA A 90 -7.87 6.47 -21.58
C ALA A 90 -8.48 5.67 -20.42
N SER A 91 -8.60 6.26 -19.22
CA SER A 91 -9.32 5.63 -18.11
C SER A 91 -10.81 5.50 -18.34
N LEU A 92 -11.45 6.46 -19.01
CA LEU A 92 -12.85 6.36 -19.39
C LEU A 92 -13.07 5.25 -20.43
N MET A 93 -12.18 5.15 -21.44
CA MET A 93 -12.24 4.10 -22.45
C MET A 93 -12.03 2.71 -21.85
N GLU A 94 -11.01 2.56 -21.01
CA GLU A 94 -10.71 1.27 -20.39
C GLU A 94 -11.78 0.88 -19.36
N MET A 95 -12.31 1.84 -18.59
CA MET A 95 -13.47 1.61 -17.71
C MET A 95 -14.69 1.10 -18.51
N GLY A 96 -14.91 1.59 -19.73
CA GLY A 96 -15.95 1.08 -20.62
C GLY A 96 -15.75 -0.38 -21.03
N ARG A 97 -14.50 -0.84 -21.14
CA ARG A 97 -14.16 -2.25 -21.42
C ARG A 97 -14.29 -3.14 -20.19
N GLN A 98 -13.85 -2.64 -19.03
CA GLN A 98 -13.91 -3.38 -17.76
C GLN A 98 -15.34 -3.39 -17.17
N GLY A 99 -16.17 -2.43 -17.55
CA GLY A 99 -17.59 -2.33 -17.19
C GLY A 99 -17.88 -1.57 -15.89
N SER A 100 -16.89 -1.33 -15.05
CA SER A 100 -17.04 -0.50 -13.85
C SER A 100 -15.70 0.11 -13.40
N ARG A 101 -15.79 1.09 -12.50
CA ARG A 101 -14.64 1.74 -11.89
C ARG A 101 -13.83 0.77 -11.00
N ASP A 102 -14.52 -0.06 -10.22
CA ASP A 102 -13.88 -1.08 -9.39
C ASP A 102 -13.13 -2.10 -10.26
N ARG A 103 -13.74 -2.56 -11.35
CA ARG A 103 -13.10 -3.50 -12.28
C ARG A 103 -11.92 -2.89 -13.03
N LEU A 104 -11.97 -1.59 -13.34
CA LEU A 104 -10.81 -0.85 -13.85
C LEU A 104 -9.66 -0.87 -12.84
N MET A 105 -9.96 -0.73 -11.55
CA MET A 105 -8.96 -0.79 -10.48
C MET A 105 -8.37 -2.18 -10.32
N LEU A 106 -9.21 -3.22 -10.26
CA LEU A 106 -8.76 -4.62 -10.20
C LEU A 106 -7.90 -5.00 -11.40
N TRP A 107 -8.28 -4.58 -12.60
CA TRP A 107 -7.50 -4.78 -13.80
C TRP A 107 -6.11 -4.15 -13.68
N HIS A 108 -6.02 -2.91 -13.19
CA HIS A 108 -4.76 -2.23 -13.00
C HIS A 108 -3.89 -2.90 -11.92
N ILE A 109 -4.48 -3.20 -10.76
CA ILE A 109 -3.74 -3.82 -9.66
C ILE A 109 -3.21 -5.18 -10.10
N SER A 110 -4.04 -6.00 -10.74
CA SER A 110 -3.64 -7.32 -11.24
C SER A 110 -2.52 -7.24 -12.28
N ARG A 111 -2.63 -6.37 -13.30
CA ARG A 111 -1.60 -6.27 -14.34
C ARG A 111 -0.26 -5.78 -13.77
N THR A 112 -0.29 -4.87 -12.80
CA THR A 112 0.92 -4.33 -12.14
C THR A 112 1.55 -5.39 -11.23
N ALA A 113 0.76 -6.07 -10.40
CA ALA A 113 1.24 -7.16 -9.55
C ALA A 113 1.81 -8.31 -10.39
N ARG A 114 1.13 -8.68 -11.49
CA ARG A 114 1.61 -9.70 -12.43
C ARG A 114 2.95 -9.32 -13.02
N TYR A 115 3.12 -8.07 -13.49
CA TYR A 115 4.38 -7.57 -14.02
C TYR A 115 5.54 -7.72 -13.00
N ILE A 116 5.33 -7.28 -11.76
CA ILE A 116 6.34 -7.37 -10.70
C ILE A 116 6.69 -8.84 -10.43
N LYS A 117 5.66 -9.68 -10.24
CA LYS A 117 5.81 -11.10 -9.90
C LYS A 117 6.55 -11.87 -10.98
N THR A 118 6.19 -11.69 -12.26
CA THR A 118 6.84 -12.41 -13.37
C THR A 118 8.26 -11.93 -13.63
N THR A 119 8.53 -10.63 -13.47
CA THR A 119 9.84 -10.04 -13.77
C THR A 119 10.86 -10.32 -12.66
N TYR A 120 10.42 -10.31 -11.39
CA TYR A 120 11.32 -10.38 -10.23
C TYR A 120 11.16 -11.63 -9.36
N SER A 121 10.19 -12.50 -9.64
CA SER A 121 9.92 -13.71 -8.84
C SER A 121 9.79 -13.41 -7.34
N THR A 122 9.03 -12.36 -7.02
CA THR A 122 8.80 -11.85 -5.65
C THR A 122 7.32 -11.97 -5.28
N THR A 123 7.02 -11.97 -3.97
CA THR A 123 5.64 -11.84 -3.48
C THR A 123 5.23 -10.37 -3.50
N VAL A 124 4.15 -10.05 -4.20
CA VAL A 124 3.66 -8.67 -4.30
C VAL A 124 2.69 -8.39 -3.18
N LEU A 125 2.85 -7.24 -2.52
CA LEU A 125 1.96 -6.74 -1.48
C LEU A 125 1.24 -5.48 -1.98
N ALA A 126 -0.03 -5.30 -1.62
CA ALA A 126 -0.80 -4.10 -1.95
C ALA A 126 -1.80 -3.77 -0.83
N TRP A 127 -2.09 -2.48 -0.66
CA TRP A 127 -3.08 -2.02 0.31
C TRP A 127 -4.48 -2.48 -0.07
N HIS A 128 -5.24 -2.99 0.91
CA HIS A 128 -6.51 -3.67 0.65
C HIS A 128 -7.66 -2.75 0.22
N ASP A 129 -7.63 -1.46 0.54
CA ASP A 129 -8.80 -0.55 0.50
C ASP A 129 -9.37 -0.35 -0.91
N MET A 130 -8.53 -0.47 -1.94
CA MET A 130 -8.98 -0.34 -3.33
C MET A 130 -9.59 -1.61 -3.93
N PHE A 131 -9.52 -2.76 -3.24
CA PHE A 131 -10.07 -4.04 -3.75
C PHE A 131 -10.74 -4.93 -2.69
N GLY A 132 -10.71 -4.57 -1.41
CA GLY A 132 -11.23 -5.37 -0.31
C GLY A 132 -12.75 -5.51 -0.30
N HIS A 133 -13.46 -4.65 -1.05
CA HIS A 133 -14.90 -4.73 -1.30
C HIS A 133 -15.26 -5.48 -2.59
N ALA A 134 -14.27 -5.97 -3.35
CA ALA A 134 -14.53 -6.66 -4.60
C ALA A 134 -15.21 -8.02 -4.36
N MET A 135 -16.09 -8.38 -5.28
CA MET A 135 -16.76 -9.68 -5.26
C MET A 135 -15.79 -10.80 -5.66
N ASP A 136 -15.94 -11.99 -5.06
CA ASP A 136 -15.12 -13.17 -5.36
C ASP A 136 -15.02 -13.47 -6.87
N PHE A 137 -16.12 -13.29 -7.61
CA PHE A 137 -16.14 -13.48 -9.07
C PHE A 137 -15.18 -12.52 -9.79
N ASP A 138 -15.11 -11.26 -9.36
CA ASP A 138 -14.21 -10.28 -9.97
C ASP A 138 -12.75 -10.54 -9.55
N LEU A 139 -12.51 -10.91 -8.27
CA LEU A 139 -11.18 -11.32 -7.81
C LEU A 139 -10.64 -12.51 -8.64
N ALA A 140 -11.50 -13.48 -8.93
CA ALA A 140 -11.17 -14.62 -9.78
C ALA A 140 -10.94 -14.21 -11.24
N ALA A 141 -11.79 -13.35 -11.81
CA ALA A 141 -11.67 -12.89 -13.19
C ALA A 141 -10.34 -12.18 -13.47
N TYR A 142 -9.81 -11.45 -12.49
CA TYR A 142 -8.52 -10.78 -12.59
C TYR A 142 -7.35 -11.58 -11.98
N HIS A 143 -7.58 -12.82 -11.52
CA HIS A 143 -6.56 -13.66 -10.87
C HIS A 143 -5.84 -12.95 -9.70
N MET A 144 -6.55 -12.12 -8.95
CA MET A 144 -5.96 -11.26 -7.90
C MET A 144 -5.22 -12.09 -6.83
N THR A 145 -5.85 -13.19 -6.40
CA THR A 145 -5.33 -14.08 -5.35
C THR A 145 -4.07 -14.85 -5.77
N GLU A 146 -3.79 -14.92 -7.07
CA GLU A 146 -2.59 -15.56 -7.61
C GLU A 146 -1.41 -14.60 -7.71
N VAL A 147 -1.66 -13.29 -7.78
CA VAL A 147 -0.63 -12.29 -8.12
C VAL A 147 -0.16 -11.46 -6.93
N LEU A 148 -0.95 -11.31 -5.87
CA LEU A 148 -0.59 -10.50 -4.69
C LEU A 148 -1.12 -11.06 -3.37
N GLU A 149 -0.58 -10.56 -2.25
CA GLU A 149 -1.12 -10.71 -0.90
C GLU A 149 -1.60 -9.35 -0.37
N PRO A 150 -2.82 -9.25 0.19
CA PRO A 150 -3.36 -7.99 0.71
C PRO A 150 -2.68 -7.58 2.02
N VAL A 151 -2.49 -6.27 2.17
CA VAL A 151 -2.13 -5.62 3.43
C VAL A 151 -3.34 -4.83 3.94
N LEU A 152 -3.99 -5.34 4.99
CA LEU A 152 -5.07 -4.64 5.66
C LEU A 152 -4.50 -3.53 6.52
N TRP A 153 -5.06 -2.33 6.42
CA TRP A 153 -4.60 -1.19 7.18
C TRP A 153 -5.79 -0.41 7.78
N SER A 154 -5.56 0.12 8.97
CA SER A 154 -6.43 1.08 9.66
C SER A 154 -5.67 1.59 10.87
N TYR A 155 -5.76 2.90 11.09
CA TYR A 155 -5.05 3.59 12.17
C TYR A 155 -6.00 4.07 13.27
N ALA A 156 -7.25 3.59 13.27
CA ALA A 156 -8.22 3.90 14.31
C ALA A 156 -7.94 3.14 15.62
N GLU A 157 -8.34 3.72 16.75
CA GLU A 157 -8.26 3.06 18.06
C GLU A 157 -9.34 1.96 18.22
N ASP A 158 -10.47 2.09 17.54
CA ASP A 158 -11.55 1.10 17.49
C ASP A 158 -11.61 0.47 16.10
N LEU A 159 -10.96 -0.69 15.93
CA LEU A 159 -10.92 -1.37 14.64
C LEU A 159 -12.22 -2.11 14.31
N ASP A 160 -13.11 -2.39 15.26
CA ASP A 160 -14.37 -3.10 14.96
C ASP A 160 -15.30 -2.25 14.09
N LEU A 161 -15.20 -0.92 14.19
CA LEU A 161 -15.94 0.01 13.35
C LEU A 161 -15.45 0.03 11.89
N TYR A 162 -14.13 -0.07 11.67
CA TYR A 162 -13.51 0.12 10.35
C TYR A 162 -13.17 -1.19 9.64
N LEU A 163 -12.87 -2.24 10.40
CA LEU A 163 -12.51 -3.57 9.92
C LEU A 163 -13.46 -4.63 10.52
N PRO A 164 -14.78 -4.54 10.25
CA PRO A 164 -15.73 -5.55 10.69
C PRO A 164 -15.36 -6.93 10.13
N LYS A 165 -15.90 -7.99 10.75
CA LYS A 165 -15.65 -9.38 10.33
C LYS A 165 -15.85 -9.63 8.83
N SER A 166 -16.79 -8.92 8.20
CA SER A 166 -17.01 -8.98 6.75
C SER A 166 -15.79 -8.59 5.91
N THR A 167 -14.99 -7.61 6.36
CA THR A 167 -13.76 -7.19 5.67
C THR A 167 -12.70 -8.29 5.71
N TRP A 168 -12.60 -9.01 6.82
CA TRP A 168 -11.71 -10.18 6.89
C TRP A 168 -12.20 -11.31 5.99
N LEU A 169 -13.51 -11.58 5.98
CA LEU A 169 -14.09 -12.63 5.15
C LEU A 169 -13.97 -12.34 3.65
N SER A 170 -14.05 -11.08 3.21
CA SER A 170 -13.86 -10.73 1.79
C SER A 170 -12.43 -10.94 1.29
N LEU A 171 -11.44 -10.93 2.21
CA LEU A 171 -10.04 -11.18 1.87
C LEU A 171 -9.64 -12.65 2.02
N LYS A 172 -10.52 -13.51 2.57
CA LYS A 172 -10.30 -14.95 2.72
C LYS A 172 -9.82 -15.65 1.44
N PRO A 173 -10.29 -15.30 0.22
CA PRO A 173 -9.78 -15.90 -1.01
C PRO A 173 -8.26 -15.78 -1.23
N PHE A 174 -7.60 -14.78 -0.65
CA PHE A 174 -6.15 -14.59 -0.79
C PHE A 174 -5.31 -15.59 0.03
N ARG A 175 -5.91 -16.27 1.03
CA ARG A 175 -5.30 -17.26 1.94
C ARG A 175 -4.17 -16.76 2.83
N ARG A 176 -3.41 -15.76 2.39
CA ARG A 176 -2.30 -15.12 3.10
C ARG A 176 -2.53 -13.62 3.14
N VAL A 177 -2.31 -13.02 4.31
CA VAL A 177 -2.63 -11.61 4.57
C VAL A 177 -1.61 -11.00 5.50
N TRP A 178 -1.40 -9.71 5.32
CA TRP A 178 -0.66 -8.85 6.23
C TRP A 178 -1.59 -7.86 6.89
N ALA A 179 -1.23 -7.43 8.09
CA ALA A 179 -1.84 -6.30 8.75
C ALA A 179 -0.87 -5.11 8.78
N SER A 180 -1.37 -3.91 8.94
CA SER A 180 -0.57 -2.71 9.11
C SER A 180 -1.20 -1.75 10.10
N SER A 181 -0.47 -1.49 11.17
CA SER A 181 -0.75 -0.42 12.13
C SER A 181 0.15 0.79 11.83
N ALA A 182 0.08 1.83 12.65
CA ALA A 182 0.97 2.98 12.54
C ALA A 182 1.68 3.27 13.86
N TRP A 183 2.90 3.82 13.77
CA TRP A 183 3.63 4.34 14.93
C TRP A 183 3.90 5.85 14.85
N LYS A 184 3.60 6.47 13.70
CA LYS A 184 3.63 7.93 13.51
C LYS A 184 2.84 8.36 12.27
N GLY A 185 2.46 9.64 12.25
CA GLY A 185 1.92 10.36 11.10
C GLY A 185 0.51 9.95 10.67
N ALA A 186 -0.20 9.19 11.50
CA ALA A 186 -1.56 8.73 11.24
C ALA A 186 -2.60 9.29 12.24
N ASP A 187 -2.25 10.33 13.00
CA ASP A 187 -3.12 11.03 13.97
C ASP A 187 -3.38 12.52 13.61
N GLY A 188 -3.24 12.89 12.34
CA GLY A 188 -3.71 14.16 11.76
C GLY A 188 -2.67 14.91 10.90
N PRO A 189 -3.13 15.73 9.93
CA PRO A 189 -2.29 16.32 8.87
C PRO A 189 -1.27 17.38 9.30
N ALA A 190 -1.30 17.82 10.56
CA ALA A 190 -0.44 18.90 11.07
C ALA A 190 0.10 18.63 12.48
N ARG A 191 0.32 17.36 12.82
CA ARG A 191 0.86 16.98 14.14
C ARG A 191 2.37 17.22 14.20
N PHE A 192 2.77 18.13 15.09
CA PHE A 192 4.17 18.39 15.42
C PHE A 192 4.68 17.55 16.59
N ASN A 193 3.76 17.06 17.43
CA ASN A 193 4.03 16.13 18.52
C ASN A 193 3.46 14.75 18.19
N SER A 194 4.10 13.71 18.72
CA SER A 194 3.53 12.36 18.67
C SER A 194 2.46 12.19 19.74
N ASN A 195 1.49 11.30 19.45
CA ASN A 195 0.45 10.87 20.37
C ASN A 195 0.64 9.36 20.69
N PRO A 196 1.53 9.00 21.63
CA PRO A 196 1.86 7.59 21.86
C PRO A 196 0.67 6.74 22.29
N ILE A 197 -0.27 7.32 23.05
CA ILE A 197 -1.43 6.59 23.57
C ILE A 197 -2.35 6.16 22.44
N HIS A 198 -2.54 7.01 21.43
CA HIS A 198 -3.29 6.66 20.23
C HIS A 198 -2.68 5.44 19.51
N TYR A 199 -1.36 5.46 19.28
CA TYR A 199 -0.68 4.36 18.60
C TYR A 199 -0.68 3.07 19.43
N ILE A 200 -0.49 3.15 20.76
CA ILE A 200 -0.62 1.98 21.66
C ILE A 200 -2.01 1.37 21.56
N ARG A 201 -3.07 2.19 21.56
CA ARG A 201 -4.45 1.69 21.42
C ARG A 201 -4.73 1.08 20.05
N ASN A 202 -4.21 1.67 18.97
CA ASN A 202 -4.30 1.07 17.64
C ASN A 202 -3.61 -0.30 17.61
N HIS A 203 -2.45 -0.42 18.25
CA HIS A 203 -1.71 -1.68 18.39
C HIS A 203 -2.48 -2.74 19.18
N GLU A 204 -3.02 -2.39 20.34
CA GLU A 204 -3.89 -3.27 21.15
C GLU A 204 -5.11 -3.75 20.34
N ALA A 205 -5.78 -2.84 19.63
CA ALA A 205 -6.92 -3.18 18.78
C ALA A 205 -6.51 -4.12 17.63
N TRP A 206 -5.32 -3.93 17.04
CA TRP A 206 -4.79 -4.84 16.03
C TRP A 206 -4.54 -6.23 16.62
N ILE A 207 -3.92 -6.34 17.79
CA ILE A 207 -3.71 -7.63 18.48
C ILE A 207 -5.04 -8.37 18.67
N GLU A 208 -6.09 -7.67 19.11
CA GLU A 208 -7.42 -8.27 19.26
C GLU A 208 -8.03 -8.71 17.92
N GLN A 209 -7.89 -7.91 16.86
CA GLN A 209 -8.34 -8.27 15.51
C GLN A 209 -7.62 -9.52 14.99
N LEU A 210 -6.29 -9.58 15.10
CA LEU A 210 -5.50 -10.72 14.62
C LEU A 210 -5.87 -11.98 15.42
N THR A 211 -6.01 -11.86 16.74
CA THR A 211 -6.41 -12.97 17.64
C THR A 211 -7.81 -13.51 17.30
N ARG A 212 -8.74 -12.67 16.87
CA ARG A 212 -10.09 -13.10 16.47
C ARG A 212 -10.18 -13.68 15.06
N ASN A 213 -9.26 -13.30 14.17
CA ASN A 213 -9.37 -13.59 12.74
C ASN A 213 -8.29 -14.52 12.17
N TYR A 214 -7.25 -14.89 12.94
CA TYR A 214 -6.14 -15.70 12.42
C TYR A 214 -6.59 -17.03 11.77
N ASN A 215 -7.65 -17.66 12.28
CA ASN A 215 -8.19 -18.92 11.75
C ASN A 215 -8.92 -18.79 10.40
N GLU A 216 -9.15 -17.57 9.90
CA GLU A 216 -9.80 -17.38 8.59
C GLU A 216 -8.82 -17.60 7.43
N PHE A 217 -7.52 -17.57 7.69
CA PHE A 217 -6.46 -17.60 6.68
C PHE A 217 -5.51 -18.76 6.92
N ASP A 218 -4.83 -19.20 5.87
CA ASP A 218 -3.79 -20.22 5.98
C ASP A 218 -2.58 -19.65 6.73
N VAL A 219 -2.23 -18.39 6.45
CA VAL A 219 -1.12 -17.69 7.09
C VAL A 219 -1.46 -16.22 7.29
N LEU A 220 -1.39 -15.77 8.54
CA LEU A 220 -1.28 -14.36 8.89
C LEU A 220 0.22 -14.04 8.94
N GLN A 221 0.70 -13.29 7.95
CA GLN A 221 2.15 -13.16 7.68
C GLN A 221 2.87 -12.29 8.70
N GLY A 222 2.22 -11.24 9.17
CA GLY A 222 2.76 -10.32 10.17
C GLY A 222 2.03 -8.99 10.18
N LEU A 223 2.51 -8.11 11.06
CA LEU A 223 2.06 -6.73 11.20
C LEU A 223 3.17 -5.77 10.76
N ILE A 224 2.84 -4.83 9.88
CA ILE A 224 3.71 -3.75 9.43
C ILE A 224 3.46 -2.52 10.31
N LEU A 225 4.52 -1.92 10.85
CA LEU A 225 4.44 -0.65 11.58
C LEU A 225 4.68 0.52 10.61
N ALA A 226 3.62 1.12 10.10
CA ALA A 226 3.71 2.23 9.15
C ALA A 226 4.13 3.54 9.83
N GLY A 227 5.03 4.28 9.19
CA GLY A 227 5.54 5.57 9.68
C GLY A 227 5.29 6.69 8.69
N TRP A 228 4.04 7.11 8.57
CA TRP A 228 3.61 8.15 7.63
C TRP A 228 4.27 9.49 7.94
N SER A 229 4.55 10.28 6.90
CA SER A 229 5.24 11.56 7.08
C SER A 229 4.44 12.76 6.58
N ARG A 230 3.32 12.53 5.89
CA ARG A 230 2.37 13.55 5.39
C ARG A 230 1.08 12.85 4.95
N TYR A 231 -0.03 13.59 4.93
CA TYR A 231 -1.36 13.10 4.56
C TYR A 231 -1.70 13.30 3.09
N ASP A 232 -1.10 14.30 2.48
CA ASP A 232 -1.12 14.48 1.05
C ASP A 232 0.22 15.08 0.64
N HIS A 233 0.46 15.06 -0.66
CA HIS A 233 1.72 15.51 -1.23
C HIS A 233 2.02 17.00 -1.01
N PHE A 234 1.02 17.83 -0.69
CA PHE A 234 1.15 19.27 -0.42
C PHE A 234 1.10 19.62 1.07
N ALA A 235 0.82 18.63 1.93
CA ALA A 235 0.76 18.81 3.37
C ALA A 235 2.18 18.95 3.97
N ILE A 236 2.25 19.66 5.09
CA ILE A 236 3.47 19.76 5.89
C ILE A 236 3.88 18.38 6.42
N LEU A 237 5.19 18.20 6.65
CA LEU A 237 5.66 16.99 7.30
C LEU A 237 5.13 16.93 8.74
N CYS A 238 4.63 15.76 9.14
CA CYS A 238 4.19 15.47 10.50
C CYS A 238 5.16 14.50 11.18
N GLU A 239 5.24 14.60 12.51
CA GLU A 239 5.95 13.66 13.39
C GLU A 239 7.31 13.20 12.85
N LEU A 240 8.27 14.13 12.79
CA LEU A 240 9.63 13.83 12.34
C LEU A 240 10.31 12.80 13.26
N ALA A 241 11.36 12.13 12.75
CA ALA A 241 12.01 11.03 13.46
C ALA A 241 12.34 11.31 14.94
N PRO A 242 12.91 12.47 15.36
CA PRO A 242 13.24 12.69 16.76
C PRO A 242 12.04 12.66 17.72
N VAL A 243 10.87 13.13 17.26
CA VAL A 243 9.65 13.13 18.10
C VAL A 243 8.95 11.78 18.09
N ALA A 244 9.12 11.00 17.02
CA ALA A 244 8.44 9.73 16.82
C ALA A 244 9.21 8.51 17.35
N LEU A 245 10.53 8.60 17.59
CA LEU A 245 11.33 7.47 18.09
C LEU A 245 10.84 6.89 19.42
N PRO A 246 10.45 7.69 20.44
CA PRO A 246 9.85 7.14 21.66
C PRO A 246 8.58 6.34 21.38
N THR A 247 7.76 6.82 20.44
CA THR A 247 6.54 6.14 20.00
C THR A 247 6.83 4.82 19.31
N LEU A 248 7.88 4.74 18.49
CA LEU A 248 8.33 3.49 17.89
C LEU A 248 8.72 2.47 18.96
N ALA A 249 9.51 2.89 19.95
CA ALA A 249 9.92 2.01 21.05
C ALA A 249 8.71 1.48 21.84
N MET A 250 7.75 2.35 22.17
CA MET A 250 6.50 1.94 22.83
C MET A 250 5.67 1.00 21.94
N SER A 251 5.59 1.28 20.64
CA SER A 251 4.86 0.45 19.66
C SER A 251 5.44 -0.97 19.57
N MET A 252 6.77 -1.08 19.55
CA MET A 252 7.47 -2.36 19.55
C MET A 252 7.23 -3.13 20.84
N GLU A 253 7.29 -2.46 22.00
CA GLU A 253 7.02 -3.11 23.29
C GLU A 253 5.60 -3.66 23.37
N THR A 254 4.59 -2.89 22.97
CA THR A 254 3.19 -3.35 22.93
C THR A 254 3.03 -4.59 22.06
N MET A 255 3.74 -4.66 20.94
CA MET A 255 3.66 -5.78 19.98
C MET A 255 4.46 -7.02 20.39
N LEU A 256 5.46 -6.89 21.26
CA LEU A 256 6.30 -8.00 21.71
C LEU A 256 5.77 -8.66 22.99
N VAL A 257 5.03 -7.92 23.81
CA VAL A 257 4.57 -8.37 25.13
C VAL A 257 3.18 -9.03 25.10
N CYS A 258 2.44 -8.86 24.00
CA CYS A 258 1.09 -9.39 23.80
C CYS A 258 1.06 -10.51 22.74
#